data_AF-A0AAV9P266-F1
#
_entry.id   AF-A0AAV9P266-F1
#
_cell.length_a   1.000
_cell.length_b   1.000
_cell.length_c   1.000
_cell.angle_alpha   90.00
_cell.angle_beta   90.00
_cell.angle_gamma   90.00
#
_symmetry.space_group_name_H-M   'P 1'
#
loop_
_entity.id
_entity.type
_entity.pdbx_description
1 polymer ?
#
loop_
_entity_poly.entity_id
_entity_poly.type
_entity_poly.pdbx_seq_one_letter_code
_entity_poly.pdbx_strand_id
1 'polypeptide(L)'
;MANNLRNPTLGLALLSLGLSIAVIGTAGRSLHVYYSEHSTNMWLLPVWPNHFDLRELQMLVGSAAAVVVCNLVLGTSLVVAKVSILLTFDGGRANADIRLQLPANGIVVVSSFLSTIVMMIALIFTTVLNWRAPHRDTLKTWTCRWSNVPRSLYSLGPPEQFHDLCQKTRFAYFSLIPLFILQVALLGLGIWALFSKRPQRSGHRELEKGGDYPLSNVQRQNVSFETKSASPQSYQTRNFSGGKS
;
A
#
# COMPACT_ATOMS: atom_id res chain seq x y z
N MET A 1 -0.13 2.65 -18.20
CA MET A 1 0.58 3.43 -17.15
C MET A 1 0.32 2.95 -15.72
N ALA A 2 -0.84 2.35 -15.38
CA ALA A 2 -1.14 1.91 -14.01
C ALA A 2 -0.18 0.82 -13.44
N ASN A 3 0.48 0.03 -14.28
CA ASN A 3 1.42 -1.00 -13.82
C ASN A 3 2.75 -0.43 -13.28
N ASN A 4 3.20 0.73 -13.75
CA ASN A 4 4.51 1.28 -13.39
C ASN A 4 4.55 1.82 -11.94
N LEU A 5 3.40 2.23 -11.38
CA LEU A 5 3.32 2.73 -10.00
C LEU A 5 3.11 1.63 -8.95
N ARG A 6 2.72 0.41 -9.37
CA ARG A 6 2.46 -0.69 -8.41
C ARG A 6 3.74 -1.25 -7.81
N ASN A 7 4.78 -1.44 -8.63
CA ASN A 7 6.07 -1.93 -8.18
C ASN A 7 6.74 -1.03 -7.12
N PRO A 8 6.87 0.31 -7.32
CA PRO A 8 7.44 1.19 -6.30
C PRO A 8 6.54 1.28 -5.05
N THR A 9 5.22 1.24 -5.19
CA THR A 9 4.28 1.23 -4.04
C THR A 9 4.48 -0.02 -3.18
N LEU A 10 4.60 -1.20 -3.81
CA LEU A 10 4.86 -2.46 -3.08
C LEU A 10 6.24 -2.44 -2.42
N GLY A 11 7.27 -1.94 -3.10
CA GLY A 11 8.62 -1.82 -2.54
C GLY A 11 8.64 -0.93 -1.29
N LEU A 12 8.01 0.25 -1.36
CA LEU A 12 7.89 1.17 -0.22
C LEU A 12 7.06 0.58 0.93
N ALA A 13 5.96 -0.10 0.62
CA ALA A 13 5.13 -0.76 1.64
C ALA A 13 5.89 -1.89 2.35
N LEU A 14 6.65 -2.71 1.62
CA LEU A 14 7.47 -3.78 2.20
C LEU A 14 8.60 -3.22 3.09
N LEU A 15 9.29 -2.16 2.62
CA LEU A 15 10.31 -1.47 3.43
C LEU A 15 9.70 -0.88 4.70
N SER A 16 8.55 -0.22 4.59
CA SER A 16 7.84 0.33 5.74
C SER A 16 7.40 -0.76 6.72
N LEU A 17 6.93 -1.90 6.22
CA LEU A 17 6.53 -3.04 7.03
C LEU A 17 7.71 -3.67 7.78
N GLY A 18 8.82 -3.91 7.08
CA GLY A 18 10.05 -4.43 7.69
C GLY A 18 10.59 -3.52 8.78
N LEU A 19 10.62 -2.21 8.53
CA LEU A 19 11.06 -1.23 9.52
C LEU A 19 10.11 -1.15 10.72
N SER A 20 8.79 -1.23 10.50
CA SER A 20 7.80 -1.23 11.59
C SER A 20 7.93 -2.46 12.48
N ILE A 21 8.19 -3.64 11.91
CA ILE A 21 8.44 -4.88 12.67
C ILE A 21 9.72 -4.75 13.50
N ALA A 22 10.78 -4.17 12.93
CA ALA A 22 12.02 -3.93 13.67
C ALA A 22 11.81 -2.98 14.86
N VAL A 23 10.98 -1.95 14.71
CA VAL A 23 10.58 -1.05 15.81
C VAL A 23 9.84 -1.81 16.90
N ILE A 24 8.83 -2.62 16.53
CA ILE A 24 8.07 -3.41 17.50
C ILE A 24 8.99 -4.39 18.24
N GLY A 25 9.90 -5.07 17.54
CA GLY A 25 10.84 -6.01 18.15
C GLY A 25 11.82 -5.35 19.11
N THR A 26 12.41 -4.22 18.72
CA THR A 26 13.37 -3.49 19.56
C THR A 26 12.70 -2.81 20.77
N ALA A 27 11.56 -2.16 20.57
CA ALA A 27 10.79 -1.54 21.66
C ALA A 27 10.16 -2.59 22.59
N GLY A 28 9.62 -3.67 22.03
CA GLY A 28 9.01 -4.77 22.78
C GLY A 28 10.02 -5.49 23.69
N ARG A 29 11.24 -5.76 23.18
CA ARG A 29 12.30 -6.36 24.00
C ARG A 29 12.71 -5.44 25.15
N SER A 30 12.84 -4.14 24.92
CA SER A 30 13.16 -3.16 25.97
C SER A 30 12.06 -3.11 27.04
N LEU A 31 10.79 -3.18 26.63
CA LEU A 31 9.65 -3.20 27.55
C LEU A 31 9.60 -4.49 28.38
N HIS A 32 9.92 -5.63 27.77
CA HIS A 32 10.00 -6.92 28.47
C HIS A 32 11.07 -6.88 29.56
N VAL A 33 12.28 -6.39 29.24
CA VAL A 33 13.36 -6.26 30.23
C VAL A 33 12.96 -5.34 31.38
N TYR A 34 12.29 -4.22 31.07
CA TYR A 34 11.77 -3.33 32.11
C TYR A 34 10.82 -4.06 33.05
N TYR A 35 9.82 -4.77 32.54
CA TYR A 35 8.85 -5.50 33.38
C TYR A 35 9.46 -6.65 34.17
N SER A 36 10.41 -7.39 33.58
CA SER A 36 11.08 -8.49 34.27
C SER A 36 11.91 -7.97 35.44
N GLU A 37 12.74 -6.94 35.22
CA GLU A 37 13.65 -6.43 36.24
C GLU A 37 12.94 -5.58 37.31
N HIS A 38 11.90 -4.86 36.93
CA HIS A 38 11.13 -4.04 37.86
C HIS A 38 10.34 -4.87 38.86
N SER A 39 9.91 -6.08 38.49
CA SER A 39 9.11 -6.96 39.35
C SER A 39 9.94 -7.89 40.22
N THR A 40 11.08 -8.39 39.75
CA THR A 40 11.91 -9.35 40.51
C THR A 40 12.84 -8.68 41.52
N ASN A 41 13.27 -7.44 41.25
CA ASN A 41 14.27 -6.78 42.08
C ASN A 41 13.77 -5.41 42.55
N MET A 42 12.75 -5.41 43.42
CA MET A 42 12.31 -4.20 44.11
C MET A 42 13.48 -3.49 44.83
N TRP A 43 14.56 -4.18 45.20
CA TRP A 43 15.73 -3.60 45.89
C TRP A 43 16.78 -2.90 45.00
N LEU A 44 16.62 -2.84 43.66
CA LEU A 44 17.42 -1.94 42.78
C LEU A 44 16.97 -0.47 42.86
N LEU A 45 16.56 -0.05 44.07
CA LEU A 45 15.67 1.06 44.41
C LEU A 45 16.14 2.49 44.01
N PRO A 46 17.43 2.77 43.66
CA PRO A 46 17.76 4.05 43.04
C PRO A 46 17.92 4.02 41.52
N VAL A 47 18.06 2.84 40.87
CA VAL A 47 18.38 2.79 39.43
C VAL A 47 17.14 2.83 38.53
N TRP A 48 15.95 2.50 39.02
CA TRP A 48 14.70 2.64 38.26
C TRP A 48 13.73 3.55 39.04
N PRO A 49 13.60 4.84 38.71
CA PRO A 49 12.61 5.71 39.35
C PRO A 49 11.18 5.18 39.24
N ASN A 50 10.38 5.36 40.29
CA ASN A 50 8.97 4.93 40.36
C ASN A 50 8.02 5.62 39.36
N HIS A 51 8.49 6.61 38.61
CA HIS A 51 7.65 7.47 37.75
C HIS A 51 8.14 7.52 36.30
N PHE A 52 8.41 6.36 35.69
CA PHE A 52 8.70 6.30 34.26
C PHE A 52 7.48 6.57 33.39
N ASP A 53 7.63 7.48 32.43
CA ASP A 53 6.66 7.66 31.37
C ASP A 53 6.87 6.59 30.27
N LEU A 54 6.27 5.42 30.46
CA LEU A 54 6.25 4.33 29.46
C LEU A 54 5.36 4.64 28.24
N ARG A 55 4.59 5.72 28.30
CA ARG A 55 3.66 6.14 27.23
C ARG A 55 4.40 6.41 25.91
N GLU A 56 5.67 6.84 25.96
CA GLU A 56 6.50 7.01 24.76
C GLU A 56 6.63 5.68 24.00
N LEU A 57 7.05 4.61 24.69
CA LEU A 57 7.22 3.29 24.09
C LEU A 57 5.88 2.67 23.67
N GLN A 58 4.83 2.83 24.46
CA GLN A 58 3.50 2.30 24.11
C GLN A 58 2.95 2.95 22.84
N MET A 59 3.09 4.27 22.70
CA MET A 59 2.70 4.99 21.48
C MET A 59 3.56 4.59 20.29
N LEU A 60 4.86 4.34 20.51
CA LEU A 60 5.77 3.86 19.47
C LEU A 60 5.37 2.49 18.93
N VAL A 61 5.11 1.53 19.83
CA VAL A 61 4.66 0.18 19.45
C VAL A 61 3.27 0.23 18.82
N GLY A 62 2.35 1.02 19.39
CA GLY A 62 0.99 1.15 18.88
C GLY A 62 0.93 1.76 17.47
N SER A 63 1.70 2.82 17.22
CA SER A 63 1.77 3.46 15.90
C SER A 63 2.44 2.57 14.85
N ALA A 64 3.52 1.88 15.21
CA ALA A 64 4.16 0.90 14.32
C ALA A 64 3.22 -0.27 13.99
N ALA A 65 2.47 -0.79 14.98
CA ALA A 65 1.48 -1.84 14.77
C ALA A 65 0.34 -1.39 13.85
N ALA A 66 -0.18 -0.17 14.04
CA ALA A 66 -1.20 0.40 13.16
C ALA A 66 -0.71 0.49 11.71
N VAL A 67 0.54 0.94 11.49
CA VAL A 67 1.15 1.00 10.15
C VAL A 67 1.35 -0.37 9.53
N VAL A 68 1.72 -1.40 10.31
CA VAL A 68 1.76 -2.79 9.82
C VAL A 68 0.38 -3.21 9.32
N VAL A 69 -0.68 -2.98 10.09
CA VAL A 69 -2.05 -3.35 9.70
C VAL A 69 -2.47 -2.62 8.42
N CYS A 70 -2.26 -1.30 8.34
CA CYS A 70 -2.60 -0.54 7.14
C CYS A 70 -1.80 -0.99 5.90
N ASN A 71 -0.50 -1.24 6.04
CA ASN A 71 0.34 -1.74 4.95
C ASN A 71 -0.05 -3.16 4.51
N LEU A 72 -0.49 -4.03 5.43
CA LEU A 72 -1.00 -5.37 5.10
C LEU A 72 -2.32 -5.31 4.33
N VAL A 73 -3.24 -4.43 4.75
CA VAL A 73 -4.51 -4.19 4.03
C VAL A 73 -4.24 -3.66 2.61
N LEU A 74 -3.29 -2.73 2.48
CA LEU A 74 -2.87 -2.21 1.19
C LEU A 74 -2.22 -3.30 0.31
N GLY A 75 -1.33 -4.11 0.88
CA GLY A 75 -0.68 -5.22 0.19
C GLY A 75 -1.67 -6.27 -0.30
N THR A 76 -2.59 -6.71 0.55
CA THR A 76 -3.63 -7.68 0.18
C THR A 76 -4.56 -7.12 -0.90
N SER A 77 -4.99 -5.87 -0.79
CA SER A 77 -5.80 -5.19 -1.82
C SER A 77 -5.08 -5.14 -3.18
N LEU A 78 -3.79 -4.84 -3.20
CA LEU A 78 -2.99 -4.79 -4.43
C LEU A 78 -2.73 -6.17 -5.05
N VAL A 79 -2.56 -7.21 -4.23
CA VAL A 79 -2.35 -8.60 -4.67
C VAL A 79 -3.65 -9.22 -5.18
N VAL A 80 -4.76 -9.06 -4.46
CA VAL A 80 -6.09 -9.52 -4.90
C VAL A 80 -6.46 -8.86 -6.23
N ALA A 81 -6.15 -7.58 -6.43
CA ALA A 81 -6.33 -6.91 -7.72
C ALA A 81 -5.47 -7.49 -8.85
N LYS A 82 -4.32 -8.16 -8.59
CA LYS A 82 -3.58 -8.90 -9.62
C LYS A 82 -4.22 -10.26 -9.92
N VAL A 83 -4.59 -10.99 -8.87
CA VAL A 83 -5.12 -12.36 -8.97
C VAL A 83 -6.50 -12.35 -9.61
N SER A 84 -7.38 -11.41 -9.25
CA SER A 84 -8.70 -11.28 -9.87
C SER A 84 -8.62 -10.92 -11.36
N ILE A 85 -7.64 -10.12 -11.80
CA ILE A 85 -7.42 -9.84 -13.23
C ILE A 85 -6.99 -11.11 -13.98
N LEU A 86 -6.11 -11.92 -13.38
CA LEU A 86 -5.67 -13.20 -13.96
C LEU A 86 -6.79 -14.23 -14.02
N LEU A 87 -7.65 -14.30 -13.00
CA LEU A 87 -8.77 -15.25 -12.93
C LEU A 87 -9.97 -14.83 -13.79
N THR A 88 -10.15 -13.55 -14.16
CA THR A 88 -11.18 -13.17 -15.15
C THR A 88 -10.84 -13.54 -16.59
N PHE A 89 -9.59 -13.90 -16.88
CA PHE A 89 -9.17 -14.33 -18.22
C PHE A 89 -9.46 -15.81 -18.49
N ASP A 90 -9.76 -16.59 -17.45
CA ASP A 90 -10.07 -18.02 -17.55
C ASP A 90 -11.50 -18.22 -17.03
N GLY A 91 -12.44 -18.51 -17.93
CA GLY A 91 -13.87 -18.41 -17.68
C GLY A 91 -14.34 -19.19 -16.45
N GLY A 92 -14.85 -18.49 -15.43
CA GLY A 92 -15.39 -19.16 -14.25
C GLY A 92 -15.95 -18.21 -13.22
N ARG A 93 -17.26 -18.03 -13.26
CA ARG A 93 -18.09 -17.24 -12.34
C ARG A 93 -17.94 -17.76 -10.90
N ALA A 94 -17.04 -17.17 -10.11
CA ALA A 94 -16.93 -17.42 -8.68
C ALA A 94 -17.32 -16.17 -7.88
N ASN A 95 -18.39 -16.30 -7.10
CA ASN A 95 -18.96 -15.30 -6.21
C ASN A 95 -17.96 -14.99 -5.08
N ALA A 96 -17.21 -13.90 -5.21
CA ALA A 96 -16.49 -13.27 -4.11
C ALA A 96 -16.93 -11.80 -4.04
N ASP A 97 -18.11 -11.61 -3.47
CA ASP A 97 -18.71 -10.32 -3.22
C ASP A 97 -18.06 -9.64 -2.00
N ILE A 98 -16.83 -9.16 -2.19
CA ILE A 98 -16.26 -8.03 -1.45
C ILE A 98 -15.78 -7.04 -2.52
N ARG A 99 -16.68 -6.69 -3.43
CA ARG A 99 -16.46 -5.61 -4.39
C ARG A 99 -16.79 -4.29 -3.71
N LEU A 100 -15.93 -3.88 -2.77
CA LEU A 100 -15.83 -2.47 -2.45
C LEU A 100 -15.29 -1.82 -3.74
N GLN A 101 -16.20 -1.31 -4.58
CA GLN A 101 -15.91 -0.62 -5.84
C GLN A 101 -15.20 0.73 -5.60
N LEU A 102 -14.36 0.84 -4.57
CA LEU A 102 -13.40 1.92 -4.52
C LEU A 102 -12.35 1.63 -5.60
N PRO A 103 -12.02 2.59 -6.48
CA PRO A 103 -10.89 2.44 -7.38
C PRO A 103 -9.70 2.07 -6.50
N ALA A 104 -8.93 1.03 -6.84
CA ALA A 104 -7.81 0.54 -6.01
C ALA A 104 -6.87 1.67 -5.52
N ASN A 105 -6.79 2.77 -6.28
CA ASN A 105 -6.09 4.00 -5.94
C ASN A 105 -6.66 4.74 -4.71
N GLY A 106 -7.98 4.75 -4.51
CA GLY A 106 -8.64 5.35 -3.36
C GLY A 106 -8.34 4.63 -2.05
N ILE A 107 -8.27 3.30 -2.08
CA ILE A 107 -7.88 2.50 -0.90
C ILE A 107 -6.43 2.83 -0.48
N VAL A 108 -5.53 2.95 -1.47
CA VAL A 108 -4.14 3.35 -1.22
C VAL A 108 -4.06 4.72 -0.55
N VAL A 109 -4.82 5.70 -1.05
CA VAL A 109 -4.81 7.06 -0.49
C VAL A 109 -5.38 7.10 0.92
N VAL A 110 -6.53 6.49 1.16
CA VAL A 110 -7.16 6.48 2.49
C VAL A 110 -6.28 5.77 3.52
N SER A 111 -5.75 4.59 3.17
CA SER A 111 -4.85 3.82 4.04
C SER A 111 -3.56 4.58 4.35
N SER A 112 -2.93 5.18 3.34
CA SER A 112 -1.68 5.93 3.53
C SER A 112 -1.92 7.22 4.31
N PHE A 113 -3.06 7.89 4.08
CA PHE A 113 -3.44 9.10 4.81
C PHE A 113 -3.62 8.82 6.31
N LEU A 114 -4.40 7.78 6.66
CA LEU A 114 -4.57 7.35 8.05
C LEU A 114 -3.21 7.00 8.68
N SER A 115 -2.38 6.25 7.97
CA SER A 115 -1.03 5.86 8.44
C SER A 115 -0.11 7.07 8.66
N THR A 116 -0.15 8.07 7.77
CA THR A 116 0.61 9.32 7.93
C THR A 116 0.16 10.12 9.14
N ILE A 117 -1.14 10.20 9.41
CA ILE A 117 -1.68 10.90 10.59
C ILE A 117 -1.20 10.21 11.87
N VAL A 118 -1.33 8.88 11.95
CA VAL A 118 -0.89 8.11 13.11
C VAL A 118 0.61 8.31 13.36
N MET A 119 1.43 8.27 12.31
CA MET A 119 2.88 8.51 12.43
C MET A 119 3.23 9.95 12.82
N MET A 120 2.49 10.94 12.32
CA MET A 120 2.66 12.34 12.71
C MET A 120 2.36 12.53 14.20
N ILE A 121 1.24 11.97 14.69
CA ILE A 121 0.88 12.02 16.11
C ILE A 121 1.96 11.32 16.96
N ALA A 122 2.43 10.15 16.54
CA ALA A 122 3.48 9.43 17.25
C ALA A 122 4.79 10.22 17.33
N LEU A 123 5.22 10.86 16.24
CA LEU A 123 6.40 11.72 16.20
C LEU A 123 6.26 12.92 17.15
N ILE A 124 5.14 13.64 17.10
CA ILE A 124 4.92 14.78 18.00
C ILE A 124 4.87 14.33 19.45
N PHE A 125 4.14 13.27 19.75
CA PHE A 125 3.97 12.83 21.13
C PHE A 125 5.29 12.34 21.73
N THR A 126 6.07 11.56 20.98
CA THR A 126 7.36 11.04 21.45
C THR A 126 8.42 12.14 21.59
N THR A 127 8.44 13.13 20.68
CA THR A 127 9.34 14.29 20.80
C THR A 127 8.99 15.16 22.00
N VAL A 128 7.71 15.43 22.24
CA VAL A 128 7.25 16.21 23.40
C VAL A 128 7.57 15.52 24.71
N LEU A 129 7.36 14.20 24.81
CA LEU A 129 7.74 13.44 26.02
C LEU A 129 9.24 13.49 26.27
N ASN A 130 10.04 13.34 25.21
CA ASN A 130 11.50 13.39 25.30
C ASN A 130 12.01 14.79 25.72
N TRP A 131 11.30 15.87 25.35
CA TRP A 131 11.66 17.24 25.74
C TRP A 131 11.41 17.54 27.23
N ARG A 132 10.54 16.78 27.91
CA ARG A 132 10.21 16.98 29.33
C ARG A 132 11.29 16.44 30.29
N ALA A 133 12.33 15.80 29.77
CA ALA A 133 13.50 15.46 30.57
C ALA A 133 14.24 16.75 31.01
N PRO A 134 14.66 16.88 32.28
CA PRO A 134 14.80 15.84 33.30
C PRO A 134 13.63 15.73 34.31
N HIS A 135 12.53 16.47 34.14
CA HIS A 135 11.41 16.44 35.11
C HIS A 135 10.56 15.17 35.02
N ARG A 136 10.48 14.58 33.82
CA ARG A 136 9.87 13.27 33.56
C ARG A 136 10.83 12.49 32.68
N ASP A 137 11.51 11.51 33.26
CA ASP A 137 12.43 10.66 32.51
C ASP A 137 11.66 9.54 31.81
N THR A 138 11.98 9.33 30.53
CA THR A 138 11.50 8.18 29.76
C THR A 138 12.51 7.06 29.84
N LEU A 139 12.10 5.85 29.45
CA LEU A 139 13.00 4.69 29.43
C LEU A 139 14.26 4.97 28.61
N LYS A 140 14.13 5.70 27.50
CA LYS A 140 15.25 6.08 26.62
C LYS A 140 16.19 7.07 27.30
N THR A 141 15.69 8.21 27.79
CA THR A 141 16.55 9.26 28.38
C THR A 141 17.30 8.73 29.59
N TRP A 142 16.62 7.92 30.40
CA TRP A 142 17.21 7.32 31.59
C TRP A 142 18.27 6.27 31.25
N THR A 143 17.94 5.24 30.47
CA THR A 143 18.90 4.17 30.14
C THR A 143 20.13 4.74 29.44
N CYS A 144 19.96 5.73 28.57
CA CYS A 144 21.09 6.41 27.93
C CYS A 144 21.91 7.30 28.88
N ARG A 145 21.28 7.96 29.86
CA ARG A 145 22.00 8.73 30.89
C ARG A 145 22.91 7.84 31.74
N TRP A 146 22.44 6.65 32.07
CA TRP A 146 23.18 5.69 32.90
C TRP A 146 24.11 4.76 32.10
N SER A 147 23.98 4.70 30.77
CA SER A 147 24.82 3.84 29.91
C SER A 147 26.31 4.15 29.94
N ASN A 148 26.70 5.37 30.29
CA ASN A 148 28.09 5.84 30.28
C ASN A 148 28.66 6.07 31.69
N VAL A 149 27.94 5.70 32.74
CA VAL A 149 28.41 5.86 34.13
C VAL A 149 29.34 4.70 34.46
N PRO A 150 30.63 4.96 34.81
CA PRO A 150 31.58 3.89 35.12
C PRO A 150 31.13 3.09 36.34
N ARG A 151 31.22 1.75 36.28
CA ARG A 151 30.93 0.87 37.43
C ARG A 151 31.81 1.14 38.64
N SER A 152 32.92 1.86 38.49
CA SER A 152 33.80 2.25 39.60
C SER A 152 33.19 3.30 40.55
N LEU A 153 32.14 4.02 40.13
CA LEU A 153 31.54 5.10 40.92
C LEU A 153 30.44 4.60 41.90
N TYR A 154 29.87 3.42 41.64
CA TYR A 154 28.83 2.81 42.46
C TYR A 154 29.18 1.34 42.66
N SER A 155 29.26 0.86 43.92
CA SER A 155 29.71 -0.51 44.22
C SER A 155 28.85 -1.64 43.61
N LEU A 156 27.67 -1.31 43.08
CA LEU A 156 26.80 -2.23 42.32
C LEU A 156 26.74 -1.95 40.80
N GLY A 157 27.19 -0.79 40.33
CA GLY A 157 27.16 -0.37 38.91
C GLY A 157 25.76 -0.38 38.24
N PRO A 158 25.52 0.37 37.16
CA PRO A 158 24.37 0.10 36.30
C PRO A 158 24.55 -1.29 35.64
N PRO A 159 23.47 -2.06 35.46
CA PRO A 159 23.52 -3.33 34.74
C PRO A 159 24.08 -3.14 33.33
N GLU A 160 24.97 -4.03 32.87
CA GLU A 160 25.58 -4.01 31.51
C GLU A 160 24.54 -3.87 30.39
N GLN A 161 23.34 -4.40 30.63
CA GLN A 161 22.20 -4.32 29.72
C GLN A 161 21.73 -2.89 29.41
N PHE A 162 22.10 -1.88 30.19
CA PHE A 162 21.65 -0.49 29.97
C PHE A 162 22.22 0.12 28.69
N HIS A 163 23.44 -0.24 28.30
CA HIS A 163 24.02 0.20 27.03
C HIS A 163 23.22 -0.33 25.83
N ASP A 164 22.90 -1.62 25.86
CA ASP A 164 22.11 -2.30 24.84
C ASP A 164 20.66 -1.79 24.81
N LEU A 165 20.05 -1.55 25.98
CA LEU A 165 18.71 -0.92 26.07
C LEU A 165 18.71 0.50 25.51
N CYS A 166 19.74 1.31 25.80
CA CYS A 166 19.88 2.65 25.23
C CYS A 166 19.97 2.57 23.70
N GLN A 167 20.80 1.67 23.16
CA GLN A 167 20.95 1.54 21.71
C GLN A 167 19.64 1.08 21.03
N LYS A 168 18.94 0.11 21.61
CA LYS A 168 17.65 -0.40 21.09
C LYS A 168 16.56 0.66 21.11
N THR A 169 16.39 1.37 22.22
CA THR A 169 15.38 2.42 22.35
C THR A 169 15.70 3.64 21.49
N ARG A 170 16.99 3.98 21.35
CA ARG A 170 17.47 5.03 20.44
C ARG A 170 17.17 4.69 18.98
N PHE A 171 17.47 3.45 18.56
CA PHE A 171 17.14 2.98 17.22
C PHE A 171 15.64 3.10 16.96
N ALA A 172 14.80 2.56 17.85
CA ALA A 172 13.35 2.57 17.71
C ALA A 172 12.77 4.00 17.59
N TYR A 173 13.31 4.95 18.36
CA TYR A 173 12.93 6.36 18.27
C TYR A 173 13.35 7.00 16.93
N PHE A 174 14.60 6.84 16.53
CA PHE A 174 15.09 7.45 15.29
C PHE A 174 14.49 6.85 14.03
N SER A 175 14.06 5.58 14.07
CA SER A 175 13.35 4.95 12.96
C SER A 175 11.96 5.54 12.68
N LEU A 176 11.38 6.34 13.58
CA LEU A 176 10.14 7.06 13.29
C LEU A 176 10.29 8.06 12.14
N ILE A 177 11.46 8.68 11.99
CA ILE A 177 11.72 9.66 10.93
C ILE A 177 11.65 9.00 9.54
N PRO A 178 12.43 7.95 9.23
CA PRO A 178 12.32 7.25 7.96
C PRO A 178 10.95 6.57 7.79
N LEU A 179 10.31 6.07 8.85
CA LEU A 179 8.94 5.56 8.76
C LEU A 179 7.95 6.63 8.28
N PHE A 180 8.00 7.83 8.86
CA PHE A 180 7.16 8.95 8.44
C PHE A 180 7.42 9.35 6.98
N ILE A 181 8.70 9.44 6.58
CA ILE A 181 9.06 9.74 5.17
C ILE A 181 8.49 8.68 4.23
N LEU A 182 8.60 7.40 4.57
CA LEU A 182 8.02 6.30 3.79
C LEU A 182 6.49 6.42 3.67
N GLN A 183 5.81 6.79 4.75
CA GLN A 183 4.35 6.98 4.74
C GLN A 183 3.93 8.18 3.89
N VAL A 184 4.66 9.30 3.97
CA VAL A 184 4.43 10.48 3.11
C VAL A 184 4.70 10.14 1.63
N ALA A 185 5.74 9.35 1.33
CA ALA A 185 6.03 8.90 -0.02
C ALA A 185 4.90 8.00 -0.58
N LEU A 186 4.38 7.07 0.23
CA LEU A 186 3.23 6.23 -0.13
C LEU A 186 1.98 7.07 -0.41
N LEU A 187 1.70 8.06 0.43
CA LEU A 187 0.60 9.01 0.22
C LEU A 187 0.80 9.81 -1.07
N GLY A 188 2.01 10.32 -1.31
CA GLY A 188 2.36 11.07 -2.51
C GLY A 188 2.14 10.26 -3.79
N LEU A 189 2.54 8.98 -3.80
CA LEU A 189 2.26 8.07 -4.93
C LEU A 189 0.75 7.82 -5.12
N GLY A 190 0.01 7.65 -4.03
CA GLY A 190 -1.44 7.49 -4.06
C GLY A 190 -2.14 8.72 -4.68
N ILE A 191 -1.77 9.91 -4.22
CA ILE A 191 -2.28 11.19 -4.72
C ILE A 191 -1.92 11.36 -6.20
N TRP A 192 -0.66 11.12 -6.56
CA TRP A 192 -0.19 11.18 -7.95
C TRP A 192 -0.99 10.23 -8.86
N ALA A 193 -1.29 9.03 -8.39
CA ALA A 193 -2.07 8.05 -9.13
C ALA A 193 -3.55 8.44 -9.30
N LEU A 194 -4.10 9.28 -8.42
CA LEU A 194 -5.43 9.88 -8.59
C LEU A 194 -5.40 11.01 -9.63
N PHE A 195 -4.45 11.95 -9.51
CA PHE A 195 -4.35 13.10 -10.43
C PHE A 195 -3.91 12.73 -11.85
N SER A 196 -3.09 11.69 -12.01
CA SER A 196 -2.66 11.20 -13.32
C SER A 196 -3.80 10.54 -14.10
N LYS A 197 -4.89 10.12 -13.43
CA LYS A 197 -6.13 9.74 -14.10
C LYS A 197 -6.90 11.00 -14.46
N ARG A 198 -6.45 11.71 -15.51
CA ARG A 198 -7.32 12.68 -16.18
C ARG A 198 -8.58 11.96 -16.68
N PRO A 199 -9.77 12.59 -16.62
CA PRO A 199 -10.94 12.00 -17.25
C PRO A 199 -10.59 11.85 -18.73
N GLN A 200 -10.50 10.61 -19.21
CA GLN A 200 -10.75 10.32 -20.60
C GLN A 200 -12.22 10.69 -20.78
N ARG A 201 -12.45 11.97 -21.10
CA ARG A 201 -13.70 12.53 -21.56
C ARG A 201 -13.97 11.75 -22.83
N SER A 202 -14.66 10.62 -22.67
CA SER A 202 -15.02 9.72 -23.74
C SER A 202 -15.75 10.58 -24.76
N GLY A 203 -15.14 10.77 -25.93
CA GLY A 203 -15.73 11.42 -27.10
C GLY A 203 -16.86 10.55 -27.65
N HIS A 204 -17.90 10.36 -26.83
CA HIS A 204 -19.12 9.63 -27.19
C HIS A 204 -20.33 10.57 -27.12
N ARG A 205 -20.15 11.79 -27.63
CA ARG A 205 -21.21 12.78 -27.88
C ARG A 205 -20.95 13.47 -29.22
N GLU A 206 -20.77 12.69 -30.29
CA GLU A 206 -20.68 13.24 -31.65
C GLU A 206 -21.19 12.26 -32.71
N LEU A 207 -22.32 11.60 -32.45
CA LEU A 207 -23.04 10.79 -33.46
C LEU A 207 -24.57 10.93 -33.39
N GLU A 208 -25.10 11.89 -32.61
CA GLU A 208 -26.55 12.13 -32.51
C GLU A 208 -26.88 13.63 -32.69
N LYS A 209 -26.24 14.29 -33.64
CA LYS A 209 -26.64 15.62 -34.14
C LYS A 209 -26.16 15.78 -35.57
N GLY A 210 -26.96 15.29 -36.52
CA GLY A 210 -26.74 15.56 -37.94
C GLY A 210 -27.62 14.70 -38.82
N GLY A 211 -28.76 15.25 -39.23
CA GLY A 211 -29.47 14.74 -40.41
C GLY A 211 -30.98 14.62 -40.26
N ASP A 212 -31.66 15.76 -40.12
CA ASP A 212 -33.00 15.90 -40.70
C ASP A 212 -32.92 15.65 -42.21
N TYR A 213 -33.49 14.54 -42.69
CA TYR A 213 -33.94 14.42 -44.08
C TYR A 213 -35.26 13.64 -44.13
N PRO A 214 -36.26 14.11 -44.90
CA PRO A 214 -37.55 13.45 -45.03
C PRO A 214 -37.45 12.26 -45.99
N LEU A 215 -37.92 11.07 -45.57
CA LEU A 215 -38.08 9.93 -46.48
C LEU A 215 -39.43 10.06 -47.20
N SER A 216 -39.43 10.74 -48.34
CA SER A 216 -40.52 10.72 -49.31
C SER A 216 -40.43 9.46 -50.19
N ASN A 217 -41.59 8.88 -50.46
CA ASN A 217 -41.83 7.77 -51.36
C ASN A 217 -41.16 7.96 -52.73
N VAL A 218 -40.35 6.98 -53.16
CA VAL A 218 -40.13 6.70 -54.58
C VAL A 218 -40.25 5.20 -54.84
N GLN A 219 -41.32 4.90 -55.55
CA GLN A 219 -41.67 3.65 -56.20
C GLN A 219 -40.78 3.39 -57.43
N ARG A 220 -40.15 2.21 -57.50
CA ARG A 220 -39.87 1.40 -58.73
C ARG A 220 -39.07 0.16 -58.31
N GLN A 221 -39.65 -1.04 -58.32
CA GLN A 221 -39.83 -1.92 -59.48
C GLN A 221 -38.50 -2.54 -59.95
N ASN A 222 -38.29 -3.81 -59.58
CA ASN A 222 -37.72 -4.91 -60.38
C ASN A 222 -37.21 -6.03 -59.46
N VAL A 223 -38.08 -6.96 -59.08
CA VAL A 223 -37.66 -8.30 -58.66
C VAL A 223 -38.33 -9.28 -59.60
N SER A 224 -37.62 -9.57 -60.68
CA SER A 224 -37.84 -10.71 -61.56
C SER A 224 -37.74 -11.99 -60.74
N PHE A 225 -38.81 -12.78 -60.73
CA PHE A 225 -38.86 -14.09 -60.08
C PHE A 225 -38.50 -15.13 -61.14
N GLU A 226 -37.20 -15.38 -61.33
CA GLU A 226 -36.72 -16.47 -62.19
C GLU A 226 -36.80 -17.80 -61.42
N THR A 227 -37.75 -18.63 -61.82
CA THR A 227 -37.93 -20.00 -61.33
C THR A 227 -36.92 -20.91 -62.03
N LYS A 228 -35.95 -21.36 -61.24
CA LYS A 228 -34.94 -22.37 -61.57
C LYS A 228 -35.63 -23.70 -61.95
N SER A 229 -35.63 -24.02 -63.24
CA SER A 229 -36.05 -25.33 -63.76
C SER A 229 -34.98 -25.88 -64.70
N ALA A 230 -34.36 -26.98 -64.26
CA ALA A 230 -33.78 -28.07 -65.03
C ALA A 230 -32.76 -27.78 -66.17
N SER A 231 -31.55 -28.31 -65.94
CA SER A 231 -30.53 -28.67 -66.94
C SER A 231 -31.08 -29.62 -68.01
N PRO A 232 -30.49 -29.64 -69.23
CA PRO A 232 -29.44 -30.61 -69.49
C PRO A 232 -28.21 -30.07 -70.24
N GLN A 233 -27.16 -30.88 -70.15
CA GLN A 233 -25.81 -30.80 -70.70
C GLN A 233 -25.70 -30.62 -72.23
N SER A 234 -24.44 -30.34 -72.63
CA SER A 234 -23.81 -30.51 -73.96
C SER A 234 -23.86 -29.24 -74.84
N TYR A 235 -22.81 -28.76 -75.51
CA TYR A 235 -21.51 -29.29 -75.91
C TYR A 235 -20.45 -28.17 -75.84
N GLN A 236 -19.23 -28.56 -75.49
CA GLN A 236 -18.02 -27.77 -75.57
C GLN A 236 -17.33 -28.09 -76.90
N THR A 237 -17.14 -27.13 -77.82
CA THR A 237 -15.89 -27.10 -78.62
C THR A 237 -15.61 -25.73 -79.25
N ARG A 238 -14.35 -25.35 -79.05
CA ARG A 238 -13.62 -24.20 -79.58
C ARG A 238 -13.07 -24.51 -80.98
N ASN A 239 -12.87 -23.42 -81.72
CA ASN A 239 -11.74 -23.14 -82.64
C ASN A 239 -11.72 -23.75 -84.05
N PHE A 240 -11.93 -22.83 -85.01
CA PHE A 240 -10.95 -22.39 -86.01
C PHE A 240 -9.58 -23.09 -86.05
N SER A 241 -9.30 -23.77 -87.17
CA SER A 241 -8.07 -23.72 -87.99
C SER A 241 -8.32 -24.71 -89.15
N GLY A 242 -8.37 -24.30 -90.43
CA GLY A 242 -7.23 -23.88 -91.23
C GLY A 242 -6.72 -25.06 -92.08
N GLY A 243 -6.78 -24.96 -93.41
CA GLY A 243 -5.84 -25.67 -94.29
C GLY A 243 -6.38 -26.49 -95.46
N LYS A 244 -6.16 -25.91 -96.66
CA LYS A 244 -5.62 -26.51 -97.91
C LYS A 244 -6.51 -27.31 -98.86
N SER A 245 -6.48 -26.77 -100.09
CA SER A 245 -6.40 -27.39 -101.43
C SER A 245 -7.63 -28.06 -102.01
#